data_AF-A0A847KK71-F1
#
_entry.id   AF-A0A847KK71-F1
#
_cell.length_a   1.000
_cell.length_b   1.000
_cell.length_c   1.000
_cell.angle_alpha   90.00
_cell.angle_beta   90.00
_cell.angle_gamma   90.00
#
_symmetry.space_group_name_H-M   'P 1'
#
loop_
_entity.id
_entity.type
_entity.pdbx_description
1 polymer ?
#
loop_
_entity_poly.entity_id
_entity_poly.type
_entity_poly.pdbx_seq_one_letter_code
_entity_poly.pdbx_strand_id
1 'polypeptide(L)'
;EAVPFLAAQRYTPSGLEKHAEWEKVWELQRREDAGEKVTIPVPPKYGPKDFRSTAIWRARGKLDVPKERFISYPGIQLPDDPAPVFGWAGWDHRDQAIALARQLRDQHGQARALLVAGLVELEAWLHQWHAAVDPRVGASPAETITTVIDAELAALHKTRADLRAQP
;
A
#
# COMPACT_ATOMS: atom_id res chain seq x y z
N GLU A 1 -13.84 7.52 -10.60
CA GLU A 1 -13.85 7.26 -9.14
C GLU A 1 -12.42 7.03 -8.69
N ALA A 2 -12.08 7.49 -7.48
CA ALA A 2 -10.76 7.33 -6.87
C ALA A 2 -10.90 6.69 -5.49
N VAL A 3 -9.95 5.82 -5.13
CA VAL A 3 -9.93 5.14 -3.83
C VAL A 3 -8.67 5.55 -3.06
N PRO A 4 -8.76 5.81 -1.75
CA PRO A 4 -7.59 6.15 -0.94
C PRO A 4 -6.51 5.07 -0.95
N PHE A 5 -5.25 5.50 -1.01
CA PHE A 5 -4.09 4.62 -1.13
C PHE A 5 -3.79 3.77 0.09
N LEU A 6 -4.20 4.18 1.30
CA LEU A 6 -3.98 3.40 2.54
C LEU A 6 -5.17 2.54 2.93
N ALA A 7 -4.90 1.33 3.43
CA ALA A 7 -5.90 0.42 3.97
C ALA A 7 -6.70 1.07 5.11
N ALA A 8 -6.02 1.78 6.01
CA ALA A 8 -6.65 2.48 7.13
C ALA A 8 -7.63 3.58 6.69
N GLN A 9 -7.48 4.12 5.48
CA GLN A 9 -8.38 5.10 4.86
C GLN A 9 -9.52 4.44 4.06
N ARG A 10 -9.36 3.17 3.65
CA ARG A 10 -10.39 2.40 2.93
C ARG A 10 -11.36 1.73 3.89
N TYR A 11 -10.83 1.10 4.94
CA TYR A 11 -11.59 0.15 5.76
C TYR A 11 -12.00 0.72 7.12
N THR A 12 -13.12 0.23 7.64
CA THR A 12 -13.51 0.35 9.05
C THR A 12 -12.67 -0.60 9.91
N PRO A 13 -12.77 -0.57 11.26
CA PRO A 13 -12.07 -1.55 12.10
C PRO A 13 -12.35 -3.01 11.71
N SER A 14 -13.61 -3.38 11.42
CA SER A 14 -13.94 -4.74 10.97
C SER A 14 -13.37 -5.09 9.61
N GLY A 15 -13.22 -4.10 8.72
CA GLY A 15 -12.54 -4.29 7.45
C GLY A 15 -11.04 -4.44 7.59
N LEU A 16 -10.39 -3.74 8.53
CA LEU A 16 -8.97 -3.91 8.82
C LEU A 16 -8.66 -5.30 9.39
N GLU A 17 -9.52 -5.84 10.25
CA GLU A 17 -9.41 -7.22 10.73
C GLU A 17 -9.41 -8.23 9.56
N LYS A 18 -10.35 -8.07 8.62
CA LYS A 18 -10.40 -8.89 7.40
C LYS A 18 -9.18 -8.67 6.51
N HIS A 19 -8.71 -7.43 6.37
CA HIS A 19 -7.53 -7.11 5.58
C HIS A 19 -6.30 -7.82 6.13
N ALA A 20 -6.12 -7.85 7.45
CA ALA A 20 -5.04 -8.60 8.08
C ALA A 20 -5.15 -10.12 7.85
N GLU A 21 -6.36 -10.69 7.78
CA GLU A 21 -6.55 -12.10 7.37
C GLU A 21 -6.18 -12.33 5.91
N TRP A 22 -6.52 -11.40 5.03
CA TRP A 22 -6.11 -11.43 3.62
C TRP A 22 -4.59 -11.33 3.45
N GLU A 23 -3.92 -10.45 4.19
CA GLU A 23 -2.45 -10.35 4.17
C GLU A 23 -1.78 -11.69 4.55
N LYS A 24 -2.30 -12.38 5.57
CA LYS A 24 -1.82 -13.71 5.96
C LYS A 24 -2.03 -14.75 4.85
N VAL A 25 -3.16 -14.71 4.16
CA VAL A 25 -3.43 -15.59 3.03
C VAL A 25 -2.48 -15.31 1.87
N TRP A 26 -2.22 -14.05 1.53
CA TRP A 26 -1.25 -13.69 0.49
C TRP A 26 0.17 -14.13 0.86
N GLU A 27 0.54 -14.07 2.13
CA GLU A 27 1.83 -14.58 2.59
C GLU A 27 1.95 -16.09 2.42
N LEU A 28 0.89 -16.84 2.77
CA LEU A 28 0.86 -18.28 2.52
C LEU A 28 0.93 -18.60 1.01
N GLN A 29 0.23 -17.83 0.17
CA GLN A 29 0.31 -17.98 -1.28
C GLN A 29 1.72 -17.73 -1.82
N ARG A 30 2.42 -16.70 -1.33
CA ARG A 30 3.83 -16.47 -1.71
C ARG A 30 4.74 -17.64 -1.32
N ARG A 31 4.54 -18.23 -0.15
CA ARG A 31 5.30 -19.42 0.29
C ARG A 31 4.98 -20.64 -0.58
N GLU A 32 3.72 -20.83 -0.95
CA GLU A 32 3.31 -21.86 -1.91
C GLU A 32 3.97 -21.65 -3.28
N ASP A 33 3.95 -20.42 -3.80
CA ASP A 33 4.62 -20.04 -5.06
C ASP A 33 6.14 -20.26 -5.01
N ALA A 34 6.75 -20.14 -3.82
CA ALA A 34 8.16 -20.47 -3.57
C ALA A 34 8.45 -21.98 -3.43
N GLY A 35 7.42 -22.83 -3.54
CA GLY A 35 7.54 -24.29 -3.51
C GLY A 35 7.31 -24.92 -2.13
N GLU A 36 6.93 -24.15 -1.11
CA GLU A 36 6.56 -24.72 0.19
C GLU A 36 5.18 -25.38 0.13
N LYS A 37 5.04 -26.52 0.81
CA LYS A 37 3.71 -27.14 1.01
C LYS A 37 3.02 -26.50 2.21
N VAL A 38 2.05 -25.63 1.95
CA VAL A 38 1.27 -24.92 2.97
C VAL A 38 -0.23 -25.12 2.75
N THR A 39 -1.02 -25.02 3.82
CA THR A 39 -2.48 -25.02 3.74
C THR A 39 -2.97 -23.57 3.73
N ILE A 40 -3.63 -23.16 2.65
CA ILE A 40 -4.15 -21.79 2.50
C ILE A 40 -5.64 -21.79 2.84
N PRO A 41 -6.08 -21.08 3.89
CA PRO A 41 -7.50 -20.97 4.20
C PRO A 41 -8.22 -20.05 3.21
N VAL A 42 -9.53 -20.24 3.04
CA VAL A 42 -10.35 -19.31 2.25
C VAL A 42 -10.53 -18.03 3.05
N PRO A 43 -10.12 -16.85 2.53
CA PRO A 43 -10.24 -15.60 3.26
C PRO A 43 -11.70 -15.14 3.38
N PRO A 44 -12.02 -14.31 4.40
CA PRO A 44 -13.36 -13.79 4.58
C PRO A 44 -13.75 -12.82 3.46
N LYS A 45 -15.03 -12.84 3.07
CA LYS A 45 -15.57 -11.85 2.12
C LYS A 45 -15.84 -10.52 2.82
N TYR A 46 -15.56 -9.43 2.11
CA TYR A 46 -15.96 -8.09 2.55
C TYR A 46 -17.44 -7.83 2.28
N GLY A 47 -18.03 -6.94 3.07
CA GLY A 47 -19.33 -6.33 2.83
C GLY A 47 -19.29 -4.81 2.96
N PRO A 48 -20.40 -4.10 2.69
CA PRO A 48 -20.44 -2.64 2.73
C PRO A 48 -19.96 -2.02 4.05
N LYS A 49 -20.25 -2.67 5.19
CA LYS A 49 -19.87 -2.21 6.54
C LYS A 49 -18.36 -2.24 6.82
N ASP A 50 -17.60 -2.98 6.01
CA ASP A 50 -16.16 -3.11 6.17
C ASP A 50 -15.40 -1.93 5.52
N PHE A 51 -16.10 -1.09 4.75
CA PHE A 51 -15.54 0.07 4.07
C PHE A 51 -16.05 1.37 4.68
N ARG A 52 -15.19 2.40 4.71
CA ARG A 52 -15.55 3.72 5.25
C ARG A 52 -16.57 4.48 4.42
N SER A 53 -16.76 4.09 3.16
CA SER A 53 -17.71 4.71 2.24
C SER A 53 -18.32 3.71 1.28
N THR A 54 -19.59 3.93 0.94
CA THR A 54 -20.31 3.14 -0.08
C THR A 54 -19.70 3.29 -1.48
N ALA A 55 -19.03 4.41 -1.77
CA ALA A 55 -18.28 4.62 -3.00
C ALA A 55 -17.10 3.63 -3.10
N ILE A 56 -16.28 3.56 -2.04
CA ILE A 56 -15.16 2.62 -1.97
C ILE A 56 -15.66 1.16 -2.11
N TRP A 57 -16.74 0.80 -1.41
CA TRP A 57 -17.35 -0.52 -1.56
C TRP A 57 -17.78 -0.82 -3.00
N ARG A 58 -18.38 0.13 -3.72
CA ARG A 58 -18.78 -0.06 -5.12
C ARG A 58 -17.58 -0.25 -6.04
N ALA A 59 -16.48 0.46 -5.79
CA ALA A 59 -15.23 0.33 -6.54
C ALA A 59 -14.51 -1.00 -6.27
N ARG A 60 -14.63 -1.58 -5.07
CA ARG A 60 -13.82 -2.72 -4.62
C ARG A 60 -14.56 -4.06 -4.51
N GLY A 61 -15.78 -4.04 -3.98
CA GLY A 61 -16.65 -5.21 -3.85
C GLY A 61 -16.13 -6.29 -2.90
N LYS A 62 -16.78 -7.47 -2.96
CA LYS A 62 -16.66 -8.55 -1.95
C LYS A 62 -15.26 -9.17 -1.78
N LEU A 63 -14.39 -9.00 -2.79
CA LEU A 63 -13.01 -9.50 -2.81
C LEU A 63 -11.98 -8.36 -2.81
N ASP A 64 -12.45 -7.13 -2.64
CA ASP A 64 -11.63 -5.93 -2.62
C ASP A 64 -10.75 -5.71 -3.88
N VAL A 65 -11.21 -6.21 -5.03
CA VAL A 65 -10.50 -6.07 -6.31
C VAL A 65 -10.60 -4.62 -6.79
N PRO A 66 -9.49 -3.92 -7.05
CA PRO A 66 -9.50 -2.55 -7.56
C PRO A 66 -10.24 -2.43 -8.89
N LYS A 67 -11.14 -1.44 -9.00
CA LYS A 67 -11.84 -1.08 -10.27
C LYS A 67 -11.88 0.42 -10.54
N GLU A 68 -11.33 1.21 -9.63
CA GLU A 68 -11.15 2.64 -9.77
C GLU A 68 -10.09 2.99 -10.82
N ARG A 69 -10.14 4.22 -11.34
CA ARG A 69 -9.18 4.70 -12.36
C ARG A 69 -8.02 5.49 -11.77
N PHE A 70 -8.24 6.00 -10.55
CA PHE A 70 -7.29 6.86 -9.85
C PHE A 70 -7.13 6.40 -8.42
N ILE A 71 -5.95 6.63 -7.88
CA ILE A 71 -5.64 6.48 -6.46
C ILE A 71 -5.68 7.88 -5.87
N SER A 72 -6.41 8.10 -4.77
CA SER A 72 -6.33 9.37 -4.05
C SER A 72 -5.30 9.30 -2.95
N TYR A 73 -4.64 10.44 -2.69
CA TYR A 73 -3.67 10.61 -1.61
C TYR A 73 -4.13 11.67 -0.59
N PRO A 74 -5.22 11.40 0.17
CA PRO A 74 -5.67 12.32 1.21
C PRO A 74 -4.56 12.62 2.22
N GLY A 75 -4.45 13.88 2.61
CA GLY A 75 -3.41 14.34 3.55
C GLY A 75 -2.05 14.62 2.91
N ILE A 76 -1.90 14.39 1.60
CA ILE A 76 -0.72 14.79 0.83
C ILE A 76 -1.07 16.05 0.05
N GLN A 77 -0.18 17.05 0.08
CA GLN A 77 -0.34 18.31 -0.64
C GLN A 77 0.91 18.61 -1.47
N LEU A 78 0.73 19.17 -2.66
CA LEU A 78 1.87 19.65 -3.45
C LEU A 78 2.23 21.08 -2.99
N PRO A 79 3.52 21.47 -2.97
CA PRO A 79 3.95 22.76 -2.42
C PRO A 79 3.22 23.99 -2.96
N ASP A 80 2.88 23.98 -4.25
CA ASP A 80 2.27 25.11 -4.96
C ASP A 80 0.85 24.81 -5.51
N ASP A 81 0.25 23.69 -5.13
CA ASP A 81 -1.08 23.29 -5.60
C ASP A 81 -1.95 22.73 -4.47
N PRO A 82 -3.02 23.45 -4.07
CA PRO A 82 -3.93 22.99 -3.03
C PRO A 82 -4.90 21.90 -3.51
N ALA A 83 -4.89 21.54 -4.80
CA ALA A 83 -5.75 20.51 -5.34
C ALA A 83 -5.48 19.14 -4.69
N PRO A 84 -6.50 18.28 -4.54
CA PRO A 84 -6.30 16.92 -4.07
C PRO A 84 -5.34 16.15 -4.98
N VAL A 85 -4.38 15.44 -4.38
CA VAL A 85 -3.39 14.66 -5.11
C VAL A 85 -3.97 13.31 -5.55
N PHE A 86 -3.80 13.01 -6.84
CA PHE A 86 -4.21 11.75 -7.44
C PHE A 86 -3.06 11.07 -8.19
N GLY A 87 -3.02 9.75 -8.12
CA GLY A 87 -2.17 8.90 -8.97
C GLY A 87 -3.03 8.09 -9.94
N TRP A 88 -2.40 7.58 -11.00
CA TRP A 88 -3.08 6.70 -11.94
C TRP A 88 -3.12 5.27 -11.39
N ALA A 89 -4.30 4.65 -11.37
CA ALA A 89 -4.45 3.28 -10.84
C ALA A 89 -3.86 2.19 -11.76
N GLY A 90 -3.38 2.56 -12.95
CA GLY A 90 -2.70 1.64 -13.87
C GLY A 90 -1.19 1.54 -13.67
N TRP A 91 -0.62 2.24 -12.69
CA TRP A 91 0.77 2.03 -12.30
C TRP A 91 0.98 0.62 -11.74
N ASP A 92 2.16 0.03 -12.01
CA ASP A 92 2.62 -1.12 -11.25
C ASP A 92 3.10 -0.68 -9.85
N HIS A 93 3.34 -1.66 -8.96
CA HIS A 93 3.76 -1.36 -7.58
C HIS A 93 5.07 -0.57 -7.54
N ARG A 94 5.99 -0.83 -8.48
CA ARG A 94 7.26 -0.11 -8.61
C ARG A 94 7.01 1.37 -8.90
N ASP A 95 6.24 1.68 -9.94
CA ASP A 95 6.01 3.05 -10.39
C ASP A 95 5.26 3.85 -9.32
N GLN A 96 4.29 3.24 -8.64
CA GLN A 96 3.63 3.85 -7.50
C GLN A 96 4.61 4.11 -6.34
N ALA A 97 5.45 3.13 -5.96
CA ALA A 97 6.40 3.28 -4.87
C ALA A 97 7.44 4.39 -5.16
N ILE A 98 7.95 4.46 -6.39
CA ILE A 98 8.86 5.53 -6.81
C ILE A 98 8.17 6.89 -6.72
N ALA A 99 6.89 6.99 -7.12
CA ALA A 99 6.13 8.22 -7.01
C ALA A 99 6.01 8.68 -5.54
N LEU A 100 5.69 7.77 -4.60
CA LEU A 100 5.61 8.09 -3.17
C LEU A 100 6.98 8.48 -2.59
N ALA A 101 8.02 7.71 -2.90
CA ALA A 101 9.37 7.97 -2.40
C ALA A 101 9.90 9.34 -2.86
N ARG A 102 9.54 9.80 -4.07
CA ARG A 102 9.90 11.14 -4.56
C ARG A 102 9.23 12.24 -3.76
N GLN A 103 7.97 12.05 -3.34
CA GLN A 103 7.22 13.03 -2.57
C GLN A 103 7.74 13.18 -1.14
N LEU A 104 8.44 12.18 -0.58
CA LEU A 104 8.94 12.25 0.81
C LEU A 104 9.78 13.50 1.08
N ARG A 105 10.59 13.98 0.13
CA ARG A 105 11.44 15.16 0.34
C ARG A 105 10.65 16.44 0.62
N ASP A 106 9.46 16.53 0.06
CA ASP A 106 8.61 17.73 0.13
C ASP A 106 7.56 17.62 1.25
N GLN A 107 7.47 16.47 1.92
CA GLN A 107 6.51 16.23 3.00
C GLN A 107 7.18 16.14 4.38
N HIS A 108 6.44 16.59 5.39
CA HIS A 108 6.83 16.55 6.80
C HIS A 108 5.68 16.03 7.68
N GLY A 109 5.99 15.70 8.94
CA GLY A 109 4.99 15.32 9.94
C GLY A 109 4.07 14.18 9.48
N GLN A 110 2.76 14.37 9.64
CA GLN A 110 1.75 13.37 9.29
C GLN A 110 1.76 13.01 7.80
N ALA A 111 1.87 13.99 6.91
CA ALA A 111 1.88 13.73 5.46
C ALA A 111 3.05 12.81 5.07
N ARG A 112 4.23 13.03 5.68
CA ARG A 112 5.38 12.14 5.49
C ARG A 112 5.10 10.74 6.02
N ALA A 113 4.54 10.61 7.22
CA ALA A 113 4.20 9.31 7.81
C ALA A 113 3.19 8.52 6.94
N LEU A 114 2.22 9.21 6.34
CA LEU A 114 1.26 8.61 5.40
C LEU A 114 1.95 8.05 4.15
N LEU A 115 2.90 8.78 3.56
CA LEU A 115 3.68 8.29 2.42
C LEU A 115 4.50 7.04 2.77
N VAL A 116 5.14 7.04 3.94
CA VAL A 116 5.91 5.88 4.41
C VAL A 116 4.98 4.68 4.66
N ALA A 117 3.79 4.90 5.21
CA ALA A 117 2.79 3.84 5.36
C ALA A 117 2.40 3.24 4.01
N GLY A 118 2.25 4.07 2.97
CA GLY A 118 1.97 3.61 1.62
C GLY A 118 3.12 2.78 1.02
N LEU A 119 4.37 3.18 1.26
CA LEU A 119 5.53 2.38 0.86
C LEU A 119 5.56 1.02 1.57
N VAL A 120 5.22 0.97 2.86
CA VAL A 120 5.12 -0.29 3.63
C VAL A 120 4.02 -1.21 3.09
N GLU A 121 2.85 -0.68 2.71
CA GLU A 121 1.77 -1.49 2.08
C GLU A 121 2.19 -2.06 0.70
N LEU A 122 3.08 -1.37 -0.02
CA LEU A 122 3.59 -1.81 -1.33
C LEU A 122 4.77 -2.79 -1.23
N GLU A 123 5.49 -2.82 -0.11
CA GLU A 123 6.78 -3.50 0.02
C GLU A 123 6.73 -4.99 -0.34
N ALA A 124 5.74 -5.74 0.17
CA ALA A 124 5.63 -7.17 -0.12
C ALA A 124 5.41 -7.43 -1.63
N TRP A 125 4.67 -6.56 -2.32
CA TRP A 125 4.43 -6.67 -3.75
C TRP A 125 5.66 -6.31 -4.58
N LEU A 126 6.47 -5.37 -4.10
CA LEU A 126 7.76 -5.06 -4.71
C LEU A 126 8.70 -6.26 -4.62
N HIS A 127 8.80 -6.91 -3.47
CA HIS A 127 9.61 -8.13 -3.33
C HIS A 127 9.08 -9.29 -4.18
N GLN A 128 7.76 -9.42 -4.31
CA GLN A 128 7.17 -10.49 -5.11
C GLN A 128 7.40 -10.31 -6.62
N TRP A 129 7.26 -9.08 -7.14
CA TRP A 129 7.21 -8.84 -8.60
C TRP A 129 8.33 -7.96 -9.16
N HIS A 130 9.07 -7.28 -8.30
CA HIS A 130 10.07 -6.28 -8.67
C HIS A 130 11.39 -6.42 -7.88
N ALA A 131 11.75 -7.65 -7.49
CA ALA A 131 13.00 -7.94 -6.78
C ALA A 131 14.23 -8.04 -7.70
N ALA A 132 14.05 -8.27 -9.00
CA ALA A 132 15.16 -8.36 -9.95
C ALA A 132 15.86 -7.00 -10.12
N VAL A 133 17.18 -7.03 -10.33
CA VAL A 133 17.97 -5.83 -10.63
C VAL A 133 17.52 -5.23 -11.97
N ASP A 134 17.12 -3.95 -11.97
CA ASP A 134 16.81 -3.24 -13.21
C ASP A 134 18.13 -2.92 -13.95
N PRO A 135 18.35 -3.43 -15.17
CA PRO A 135 19.60 -3.22 -15.91
C PRO A 135 19.93 -1.75 -16.20
N ARG A 136 18.91 -0.87 -16.23
CA ARG A 136 19.09 0.56 -16.53
C ARG A 136 19.65 1.34 -15.34
N VAL A 137 19.31 0.89 -14.13
CA VAL A 137 19.64 1.59 -12.88
C VAL A 137 20.70 0.83 -12.07
N GLY A 138 20.88 -0.47 -12.34
CA GLY A 138 21.84 -1.32 -11.64
C GLY A 138 21.41 -1.70 -10.22
N ALA A 139 20.14 -1.49 -9.86
CA ALA A 139 19.59 -1.77 -8.54
C ALA A 139 18.23 -2.48 -8.62
N SER A 140 17.91 -3.27 -7.60
CA SER A 140 16.58 -3.84 -7.42
C SER A 140 15.61 -2.77 -6.91
N PRO A 141 14.45 -2.56 -7.56
CA PRO A 141 13.43 -1.66 -7.05
C PRO A 141 12.94 -2.04 -5.65
N ALA A 142 12.77 -3.34 -5.36
CA ALA A 142 12.37 -3.80 -4.04
C ALA A 142 13.38 -3.38 -2.95
N GLU A 143 14.66 -3.74 -3.13
CA GLU A 143 15.72 -3.41 -2.18
C GLU A 143 15.92 -1.90 -1.99
N THR A 144 15.79 -1.14 -3.09
CA THR A 144 15.90 0.32 -3.06
C THR A 144 14.79 0.92 -2.18
N ILE A 145 13.55 0.48 -2.36
CA ILE A 145 12.41 0.98 -1.58
C ILE A 145 12.49 0.48 -0.14
N THR A 146 12.91 -0.77 0.11
CA THR A 146 13.15 -1.27 1.48
C THR A 146 14.16 -0.40 2.23
N THR A 147 15.26 -0.01 1.57
CA THR A 147 16.25 0.90 2.16
C THR A 147 15.64 2.26 2.52
N VAL A 148 14.77 2.81 1.67
CA VAL A 148 14.05 4.06 1.95
C VAL A 148 13.11 3.88 3.15
N ILE A 149 12.34 2.78 3.18
CA ILE A 149 11.43 2.47 4.29
C ILE A 149 12.20 2.38 5.61
N ASP A 150 13.32 1.65 5.64
CA ASP A 150 14.11 1.46 6.86
C ASP A 150 14.69 2.79 7.39
N ALA A 151 15.19 3.64 6.50
CA ALA A 151 15.70 4.95 6.88
C ALA A 151 14.59 5.86 7.47
N GLU A 152 13.42 5.87 6.86
CA GLU A 152 12.28 6.67 7.32
C GLU A 152 11.72 6.15 8.65
N LEU A 153 11.60 4.82 8.80
CA LEU A 153 11.16 4.20 10.05
C LEU A 153 12.12 4.47 11.21
N ALA A 154 13.43 4.42 10.95
CA ALA A 154 14.45 4.78 11.92
C ALA A 154 14.33 6.25 12.35
N ALA A 155 14.15 7.17 11.39
CA ALA A 155 13.97 8.59 11.66
C ALA A 155 12.66 8.90 12.43
N LEU A 156 11.61 8.13 12.18
CA LEU A 156 10.32 8.28 12.86
C LEU A 156 10.25 7.54 14.20
N HIS A 157 11.25 6.72 14.55
CA HIS A 157 11.22 5.77 15.67
C HIS A 157 9.98 4.86 15.64
N LYS A 158 9.66 4.35 14.45
CA LYS A 158 8.49 3.48 14.21
C LYS A 158 8.90 2.16 13.58
N THR A 159 8.03 1.18 13.67
CA THR A 159 8.10 -0.09 12.95
C THR A 159 7.12 -0.10 11.77
N ARG A 160 7.28 -1.07 10.87
CA ARG A 160 6.30 -1.34 9.80
C ARG A 160 4.89 -1.57 10.37
N ALA A 161 4.79 -2.25 11.52
CA ALA A 161 3.52 -2.52 12.19
C ALA A 161 2.85 -1.24 12.73
N ASP A 162 3.63 -0.29 13.27
CA ASP A 162 3.10 0.97 13.78
C ASP A 162 2.41 1.80 12.69
N LEU A 163 2.85 1.67 11.43
CA LEU A 163 2.27 2.41 10.30
C LEU A 163 0.99 1.77 9.74
N ARG A 164 0.77 0.46 9.92
CA ARG A 164 -0.41 -0.24 9.40
C ARG A 164 -1.73 0.15 10.09
N ALA A 165 -1.65 0.76 11.27
CA ALA A 165 -2.82 1.18 12.05
C ALA A 165 -3.15 2.69 11.94
N GLN A 166 -2.39 3.46 11.16
CA GLN A 166 -2.56 4.92 11.08
C GLN A 166 -3.46 5.33 9.90
N PRO A 167 -4.52 6.13 10.13
CA PRO A 167 -5.38 6.67 9.07
C PRO A 167 -4.69 7.79 8.27
#